data_AF-A0A327H4W4-F1
#
_entry.id   AF-A0A327H4W4-F1
#
_cell.length_a   1.000
_cell.length_b   1.000
_cell.length_c   1.000
_cell.angle_alpha   90.00
_cell.angle_beta   90.00
_cell.angle_gamma   90.00
#
_symmetry.space_group_name_H-M   'P 1'
#
loop_
_entity.id
_entity.type
_entity.pdbx_description
1 polymer ?
#
loop_
_entity_poly.entity_id
_entity_poly.type
_entity_poly.pdbx_seq_one_letter_code
_entity_poly.pdbx_strand_id
1 'polypeptide(L)'
;MRKLDEKREVLYVIRAMDVLMSSGIGLEATVHSISQGGYGIISEDFSDMMDRVRKGGRPLAKEIKSLMGKVETEGYRRLLNIMHMNITQNTDIIETLKKQGSRMEEERTEDVKKYIEDLSGVPESLLSIGMIGPIILAVLGLFPQLVGDMGSFFSMPEQSTIDIVVNIGLFLTLFAMIMIGIKTHTKDPGL
;
A
#
# COMPACT_ATOMS: atom_id res chain seq x y z
N MET A 1 5.07 7.22 8.51
CA MET A 1 5.11 5.88 9.13
C MET A 1 3.77 5.54 9.79
N ARG A 2 3.20 6.45 10.62
CA ARG A 2 1.87 6.30 11.24
C ARG A 2 0.76 5.74 10.33
N LYS A 3 0.51 6.34 9.14
CA LYS A 3 -0.49 5.81 8.18
C LYS A 3 -0.34 4.32 7.85
N LEU A 4 0.89 3.82 7.66
CA LEU A 4 1.14 2.42 7.29
C LEU A 4 0.89 1.50 8.47
N ASP A 5 1.39 1.86 9.65
CA ASP A 5 1.16 1.09 10.87
C ASP A 5 -0.34 1.06 11.23
N GLU A 6 -1.04 2.19 11.15
CA GLU A 6 -2.50 2.23 11.34
C GLU A 6 -3.22 1.29 10.35
N LYS A 7 -2.86 1.31 9.06
CA LYS A 7 -3.48 0.45 8.03
C LYS A 7 -3.22 -1.04 8.30
N ARG A 8 -2.02 -1.40 8.76
CA ARG A 8 -1.61 -2.78 9.08
C ARG A 8 -2.32 -3.30 10.32
N GLU A 9 -2.36 -2.53 11.40
CA GLU A 9 -2.82 -3.01 12.71
C GLU A 9 -4.35 -2.98 12.89
N VAL A 10 -5.04 -2.05 12.24
CA VAL A 10 -6.48 -1.80 12.49
C VAL A 10 -7.39 -3.02 12.28
N LEU A 11 -7.12 -3.88 11.28
CA LEU A 11 -7.92 -5.09 11.08
C LEU A 11 -7.73 -6.08 12.23
N TYR A 12 -6.49 -6.26 12.69
CA TYR A 12 -6.19 -7.14 13.81
C TYR A 12 -6.85 -6.64 15.08
N VAL A 13 -6.86 -5.33 15.30
CA VAL A 13 -7.59 -4.70 16.40
C VAL A 13 -9.09 -4.94 16.29
N ILE A 14 -9.70 -4.73 15.11
CA ILE A 14 -11.13 -5.00 14.90
C ILE A 14 -11.46 -6.46 15.21
N ARG A 15 -10.63 -7.41 14.77
CA ARG A 15 -10.80 -8.84 15.05
C ARG A 15 -10.66 -9.18 16.53
N ALA A 16 -9.67 -8.60 17.21
CA ALA A 16 -9.50 -8.80 18.64
C ALA A 16 -10.67 -8.21 19.43
N MET A 17 -11.15 -7.03 19.05
CA MET A 17 -12.34 -6.40 19.65
C MET A 17 -13.60 -7.24 19.41
N ASP A 18 -13.82 -7.76 18.20
CA ASP A 18 -14.93 -8.65 17.88
C ASP A 18 -14.96 -9.88 18.80
N VAL A 19 -13.81 -10.54 19.00
CA VAL A 19 -13.68 -11.69 19.90
C VAL A 19 -13.95 -11.32 21.36
N LEU A 20 -13.31 -10.26 21.88
CA LEU A 20 -13.45 -9.85 23.28
C LEU A 20 -14.89 -9.41 23.56
N MET A 21 -15.49 -8.60 22.70
CA MET A 21 -16.84 -8.08 22.90
C MET A 21 -17.91 -9.14 22.70
N SER A 22 -17.72 -10.09 21.77
CA SER A 22 -18.58 -11.27 21.64
C SER A 22 -18.55 -12.16 22.87
N SER A 23 -17.47 -12.15 23.65
CA SER A 23 -17.38 -12.85 24.95
C SER A 23 -18.05 -12.09 26.11
N GLY A 24 -18.72 -10.97 25.82
CA GLY A 24 -19.41 -10.15 26.82
C GLY A 24 -18.52 -9.12 27.51
N ILE A 25 -17.28 -8.93 27.05
CA ILE A 25 -16.37 -7.91 27.61
C ILE A 25 -16.82 -6.52 27.14
N GLY A 26 -17.08 -5.62 28.08
CA GLY A 26 -17.46 -4.24 27.78
C GLY A 26 -16.40 -3.49 26.95
N LEU A 27 -16.83 -2.46 26.22
CA LEU A 27 -15.95 -1.71 25.32
C LEU A 27 -14.72 -1.12 26.02
N GLU A 28 -14.88 -0.57 27.23
CA GLU A 28 -13.77 0.04 27.97
C GLU A 28 -12.71 -1.00 28.38
N ALA A 29 -13.13 -2.18 28.86
CA ALA A 29 -12.22 -3.27 29.18
C ALA A 29 -11.57 -3.87 27.92
N THR A 30 -12.32 -3.93 26.82
CA THR A 30 -11.78 -4.33 25.51
C THR A 30 -10.69 -3.36 25.06
N VAL A 31 -10.95 -2.04 25.10
CA VAL A 31 -9.95 -1.00 24.77
C VAL A 31 -8.72 -1.10 25.67
N HIS A 32 -8.91 -1.36 26.97
CA HIS A 32 -7.80 -1.61 27.88
C HIS A 32 -6.96 -2.84 27.46
N SER A 33 -7.61 -3.95 27.11
CA SER A 33 -6.92 -5.15 26.62
C SER A 33 -6.10 -4.86 25.36
N ILE A 34 -6.69 -4.16 24.38
CA ILE A 34 -6.00 -3.74 23.15
C ILE A 34 -4.82 -2.81 23.47
N SER A 35 -4.95 -1.91 24.45
CA SER A 35 -3.83 -1.03 24.85
C SER A 35 -2.60 -1.80 25.34
N GLN A 36 -2.78 -3.01 25.85
CA GLN A 36 -1.69 -3.89 26.30
C GLN A 36 -1.31 -4.99 25.29
N GLY A 37 -2.08 -5.12 24.19
CA GLY A 37 -1.97 -6.21 23.23
C GLY A 37 -0.89 -6.06 22.15
N GLY A 38 -0.18 -4.93 22.09
CA GLY A 38 0.97 -4.75 21.18
C GLY A 38 0.63 -4.46 19.71
N TYR A 39 -0.52 -3.87 19.42
CA TYR A 39 -0.99 -3.48 18.08
C TYR A 39 -0.37 -2.15 17.59
N GLY A 40 0.93 -1.98 17.81
CA GLY A 40 1.69 -0.78 17.44
C GLY A 40 1.04 0.53 17.90
N ILE A 41 0.93 1.48 16.97
CA ILE A 41 0.43 2.83 17.26
C ILE A 41 -1.00 2.88 17.80
N ILE A 42 -1.84 1.87 17.50
CA ILE A 42 -3.21 1.80 18.02
C ILE A 42 -3.21 1.44 19.50
N SER A 43 -2.32 0.55 19.94
CA SER A 43 -2.15 0.24 21.37
C SER A 43 -1.63 1.44 22.14
N GLU A 44 -0.67 2.19 21.58
CA GLU A 44 -0.15 3.43 22.16
C GLU A 44 -1.27 4.48 22.30
N ASP A 45 -2.01 4.75 21.22
CA ASP A 45 -3.12 5.71 21.22
C ASP A 45 -4.20 5.34 22.26
N PHE A 46 -4.52 4.05 22.38
CA PHE A 46 -5.50 3.56 23.37
C PHE A 46 -4.95 3.63 24.80
N SER A 47 -3.68 3.34 25.02
CA SER A 47 -3.03 3.47 26.33
C SER A 47 -3.06 4.93 26.80
N ASP A 48 -2.60 5.84 25.94
CA ASP A 48 -2.63 7.28 26.15
C ASP A 48 -4.03 7.82 26.45
N MET A 49 -5.03 7.34 25.69
CA MET A 49 -6.43 7.67 25.90
C MET A 49 -6.92 7.19 27.27
N MET A 50 -6.70 5.92 27.61
CA MET A 50 -7.14 5.33 28.87
C MET A 50 -6.48 5.99 30.09
N ASP A 51 -5.22 6.43 29.96
CA ASP A 51 -4.53 7.18 31.00
C ASP A 51 -5.14 8.55 31.24
N ARG A 52 -5.56 9.25 30.18
CA ARG A 52 -6.28 10.54 30.30
C ARG A 52 -7.66 10.38 30.92
N VAL A 53 -8.37 9.31 30.56
CA VAL A 53 -9.67 8.97 31.17
C VAL A 53 -9.50 8.68 32.67
N ARG A 54 -8.54 7.83 33.05
CA ARG A 54 -8.28 7.44 34.44
C ARG A 54 -7.85 8.59 35.35
N LYS A 55 -7.08 9.55 34.82
CA LYS A 55 -6.65 10.75 35.56
C LYS A 55 -7.79 11.77 35.80
N GLY A 56 -9.04 11.42 35.47
CA GLY A 56 -10.21 12.29 35.65
C GLY A 56 -10.33 13.39 34.59
N GLY A 57 -9.65 13.25 33.45
CA GLY A 57 -9.60 14.28 32.41
C GLY A 57 -10.94 14.50 31.72
N ARG A 58 -11.38 13.54 30.90
CA ARG A 58 -12.62 13.61 30.12
C ARG A 58 -13.27 12.23 29.98
N PRO A 59 -14.59 12.15 29.74
CA PRO A 59 -15.26 10.89 29.44
C PRO A 59 -14.69 10.20 28.20
N LEU A 60 -14.67 8.87 28.18
CA LEU A 60 -14.14 8.04 27.09
C LEU A 60 -14.66 8.46 25.71
N ALA A 61 -15.95 8.77 25.58
CA ALA A 61 -16.53 9.25 24.32
C ALA A 61 -15.85 10.53 23.79
N LYS A 62 -15.50 11.48 24.67
CA LYS A 62 -14.82 12.72 24.26
C LYS A 62 -13.38 12.46 23.82
N GLU A 63 -12.70 11.53 24.48
CA GLU A 63 -11.34 11.15 24.11
C GLU A 63 -11.30 10.40 22.76
N ILE A 64 -12.23 9.47 22.53
CA ILE A 64 -12.38 8.80 21.22
C ILE A 64 -12.60 9.84 20.12
N LYS A 65 -13.49 10.81 20.35
CA LYS A 65 -13.73 11.90 19.39
C LYS A 65 -12.49 12.76 19.15
N SER A 66 -11.67 13.01 20.19
CA SER A 66 -10.40 13.72 20.03
C SER A 66 -9.38 12.92 19.24
N LEU A 67 -9.35 11.60 19.44
CA LEU A 67 -8.43 10.70 18.75
C LEU A 67 -8.77 10.61 17.25
N MET A 68 -10.04 10.65 16.88
CA MET A 68 -10.48 10.70 15.47
C MET A 68 -9.84 11.84 14.66
N GLY A 69 -9.49 12.95 15.30
CA GLY A 69 -8.81 14.09 14.66
C GLY A 69 -7.32 13.88 14.43
N LYS A 70 -6.69 12.87 15.03
CA LYS A 70 -5.26 12.54 14.88
C LYS A 70 -5.00 11.40 13.89
N VAL A 71 -6.02 10.59 13.62
CA VAL A 71 -5.93 9.41 12.76
C VAL A 71 -5.77 9.78 11.29
N GLU A 72 -4.87 9.09 10.59
CA GLU A 72 -4.57 9.31 9.18
C GLU A 72 -5.33 8.35 8.25
N THR A 73 -5.79 7.22 8.77
CA THR A 73 -6.48 6.17 7.98
C THR A 73 -8.00 6.16 8.18
N GLU A 74 -8.74 5.98 7.07
CA GLU A 74 -10.21 5.89 7.12
C GLU A 74 -10.69 4.67 7.92
N GLY A 75 -10.00 3.53 7.81
CA GLY A 75 -10.34 2.31 8.55
C GLY A 75 -10.31 2.54 10.06
N TYR A 76 -9.26 3.19 10.57
CA TYR A 76 -9.15 3.46 11.99
C TYR A 76 -10.15 4.55 12.43
N ARG A 77 -10.37 5.59 11.61
CA ARG A 77 -11.39 6.60 11.91
C ARG A 77 -12.80 6.01 12.00
N ARG A 78 -13.13 5.04 11.12
CA ARG A 78 -14.39 4.29 11.17
C ARG A 78 -14.50 3.46 12.44
N LEU A 79 -13.45 2.74 12.84
CA LEU A 79 -13.42 2.00 14.10
C LEU A 79 -13.71 2.92 15.30
N LEU A 80 -13.01 4.05 15.40
CA LEU A 80 -13.25 5.04 16.46
C LEU A 80 -14.69 5.57 16.44
N ASN A 81 -15.25 5.83 15.26
CA ASN A 81 -16.63 6.29 15.14
C ASN A 81 -17.65 5.25 15.62
N ILE A 82 -17.43 3.96 15.32
CA ILE A 82 -18.27 2.85 15.79
C ILE A 82 -18.24 2.79 17.32
N MET A 83 -17.05 2.87 17.93
CA MET A 83 -16.90 2.91 19.39
C MET A 83 -17.60 4.12 20.00
N HIS A 84 -17.45 5.30 19.39
CA HIS A 84 -18.11 6.53 19.85
C HIS A 84 -19.63 6.40 19.82
N MET A 85 -20.20 5.87 18.73
CA MET A 85 -21.65 5.63 18.60
C MET A 85 -22.15 4.62 19.62
N ASN A 86 -21.42 3.54 19.87
CA ASN A 86 -21.80 2.58 20.92
C ASN A 86 -21.90 3.24 22.30
N ILE A 87 -20.94 4.07 22.68
CA ILE A 87 -20.96 4.74 24.00
C ILE A 87 -22.07 5.81 24.08
N THR A 88 -22.29 6.56 23.00
CA THR A 88 -23.19 7.73 23.03
C THR A 88 -24.65 7.40 22.67
N GLN A 89 -24.88 6.35 21.90
CA GLN A 89 -26.18 6.00 21.33
C GLN A 89 -26.61 4.57 21.67
N ASN A 90 -25.82 3.82 22.44
CA ASN A 90 -26.11 2.45 22.88
C ASN A 90 -26.45 1.49 21.71
N THR A 91 -25.72 1.62 20.60
CA THR A 91 -25.90 0.82 19.39
C THR A 91 -25.23 -0.55 19.49
N ASP A 92 -25.69 -1.54 18.72
CA ASP A 92 -25.00 -2.83 18.58
C ASP A 92 -23.65 -2.66 17.87
N ILE A 93 -22.59 -2.76 18.67
CA ILE A 93 -21.20 -2.65 18.24
C ILE A 93 -20.66 -3.93 17.62
N ILE A 94 -21.14 -5.10 18.05
CA ILE A 94 -20.58 -6.39 17.63
C ILE A 94 -20.88 -6.62 16.15
N GLU A 95 -22.15 -6.48 15.76
CA GLU A 95 -22.53 -6.65 14.35
C GLU A 95 -21.83 -5.62 13.45
N THR A 96 -21.69 -4.39 13.94
CA THR A 96 -21.06 -3.30 13.21
C THR A 96 -19.55 -3.52 13.04
N LEU A 97 -18.85 -3.98 14.08
CA LEU A 97 -17.43 -4.34 14.02
C LEU A 97 -17.19 -5.51 13.08
N LYS A 98 -18.02 -6.55 13.13
CA LYS A 98 -17.92 -7.71 12.23
C LYS A 98 -18.05 -7.31 10.77
N LYS A 99 -19.07 -6.50 10.44
CA LYS A 99 -19.26 -5.94 9.09
C LYS A 99 -18.07 -5.08 8.66
N GLN A 100 -17.53 -4.26 9.56
CA GLN A 100 -16.36 -3.43 9.28
C GLN A 100 -15.10 -4.27 9.04
N GLY A 101 -14.88 -5.31 9.84
CA GLY A 101 -13.77 -6.25 9.67
C GLY A 101 -13.83 -6.96 8.32
N SER A 102 -14.99 -7.50 7.95
CA SER A 102 -15.18 -8.15 6.64
C SER A 102 -14.91 -7.21 5.46
N ARG A 103 -15.37 -5.97 5.52
CA ARG A 103 -15.08 -4.96 4.48
C ARG A 103 -13.58 -4.68 4.36
N MET A 104 -12.88 -4.62 5.48
CA MET A 104 -11.44 -4.35 5.50
C MET A 104 -10.62 -5.55 5.02
N GLU A 105 -11.10 -6.77 5.25
CA GLU A 105 -10.52 -7.99 4.65
C GLU A 105 -10.71 -8.03 3.15
N GLU A 106 -11.88 -7.65 2.66
CA GLU A 106 -12.16 -7.54 1.24
C GLU A 106 -11.24 -6.50 0.58
N GLU A 107 -11.12 -5.31 1.18
CA GLU A 107 -10.21 -4.25 0.72
C GLU A 107 -8.74 -4.74 0.69
N ARG A 108 -8.27 -5.42 1.75
CA ARG A 108 -6.92 -6.01 1.76
C ARG A 108 -6.74 -7.09 0.70
N THR A 109 -7.75 -7.94 0.50
CA THR A 109 -7.69 -9.01 -0.50
C THR A 109 -7.63 -8.42 -1.92
N GLU A 110 -8.38 -7.35 -2.17
CA GLU A 110 -8.33 -6.62 -3.43
C GLU A 110 -6.96 -5.95 -3.65
N ASP A 111 -6.40 -5.31 -2.62
CA ASP A 111 -5.05 -4.72 -2.66
C ASP A 111 -3.98 -5.78 -2.98
N VAL A 112 -4.05 -6.95 -2.33
CA VAL A 112 -3.14 -8.08 -2.60
C VAL A 112 -3.33 -8.62 -4.02
N LYS A 113 -4.58 -8.75 -4.49
CA LYS A 113 -4.86 -9.18 -5.86
C LYS A 113 -4.28 -8.23 -6.89
N LYS A 114 -4.47 -6.92 -6.70
CA LYS A 114 -3.86 -5.88 -7.56
C LYS A 114 -2.33 -5.94 -7.53
N TYR A 115 -1.74 -6.16 -6.36
CA TYR A 115 -0.31 -6.34 -6.23
C TYR A 115 0.20 -7.58 -6.99
N ILE A 116 -0.50 -8.71 -6.89
CA ILE A 116 -0.17 -9.92 -7.66
C ILE A 116 -0.31 -9.68 -9.16
N GLU A 117 -1.36 -8.99 -9.60
CA GLU A 117 -1.57 -8.62 -11.00
C GLU A 117 -0.42 -7.74 -11.52
N ASP A 118 -0.10 -6.67 -10.80
CA ASP A 118 1.03 -5.79 -11.09
C ASP A 118 2.36 -6.58 -11.12
N LEU A 119 2.57 -7.49 -10.17
CA LEU A 119 3.78 -8.30 -10.08
C LEU A 119 3.89 -9.30 -11.23
N SER A 120 2.78 -9.89 -11.67
CA SER A 120 2.75 -10.85 -12.78
C SER A 120 3.09 -10.23 -14.12
N GLY A 121 2.71 -8.97 -14.34
CA GLY A 121 3.03 -8.23 -15.57
C GLY A 121 4.48 -7.71 -15.63
N VAL A 122 5.19 -7.69 -14.50
CA VAL A 122 6.54 -7.13 -14.41
C VAL A 122 7.59 -8.02 -15.11
N PRO A 123 7.69 -9.34 -14.85
CA PRO A 123 8.57 -10.22 -15.60
C PRO A 123 8.33 -10.16 -17.10
N GLU A 124 7.07 -10.16 -17.53
CA GLU A 124 6.71 -10.08 -18.96
C GLU A 124 7.19 -8.76 -19.58
N SER A 125 6.99 -7.64 -18.88
CA SER A 125 7.45 -6.32 -19.33
C SER A 125 8.98 -6.22 -19.38
N LEU A 126 9.67 -6.75 -18.37
CA LEU A 126 11.13 -6.77 -18.30
C LEU A 126 11.73 -7.65 -19.39
N LEU A 127 11.17 -8.85 -19.61
CA LEU A 127 11.58 -9.76 -20.68
C LEU A 127 11.35 -9.14 -22.07
N SER A 128 10.20 -8.51 -22.28
CA SER A 128 9.86 -7.87 -23.55
C SER A 128 10.80 -6.70 -23.85
N ILE A 129 11.00 -5.77 -22.90
CA ILE A 129 11.91 -4.63 -23.10
C ILE A 129 13.36 -5.10 -23.23
N GLY A 130 13.77 -6.06 -22.40
CA GLY A 130 15.13 -6.60 -22.38
C GLY A 130 15.51 -7.41 -23.60
N MET A 131 14.54 -8.03 -24.29
CA MET A 131 14.80 -8.75 -25.55
C MET A 131 14.52 -7.87 -26.77
N ILE A 132 13.33 -7.27 -26.88
CA ILE A 132 12.91 -6.52 -28.07
C ILE A 132 13.73 -5.24 -28.24
N GLY A 133 14.03 -4.54 -27.14
CA GLY A 133 14.80 -3.29 -27.18
C GLY A 133 16.17 -3.47 -27.84
N PRO A 134 17.04 -4.36 -27.32
CA PRO A 134 18.32 -4.65 -27.94
C PRO A 134 18.22 -5.18 -29.37
N ILE A 135 17.21 -5.99 -29.70
CA ILE A 135 17.03 -6.51 -31.07
C ILE A 135 16.73 -5.37 -32.06
N ILE A 136 15.79 -4.48 -31.75
CA ILE A 136 15.45 -3.34 -32.61
C ILE A 136 16.68 -2.43 -32.79
N LEU A 137 17.39 -2.14 -31.71
CA LEU A 137 18.58 -1.30 -31.74
C LEU A 137 19.72 -1.95 -32.54
N ALA A 138 19.90 -3.27 -32.44
CA ALA A 138 20.87 -4.02 -33.25
C ALA A 138 20.51 -3.95 -34.74
N VAL A 139 19.23 -4.07 -35.10
CA VAL A 139 18.77 -3.92 -36.49
C VAL A 139 19.07 -2.50 -37.01
N LEU A 140 18.81 -1.46 -36.22
CA LEU A 140 19.13 -0.08 -36.59
C LEU A 140 20.64 0.16 -36.73
N GLY A 141 21.46 -0.45 -35.86
CA GLY A 141 22.92 -0.37 -35.95
C GLY A 141 23.50 -1.05 -37.19
N LEU A 142 22.90 -2.18 -37.60
CA LEU A 142 23.28 -2.92 -38.81
C LEU A 142 22.62 -2.38 -40.09
N PHE A 143 21.66 -1.47 -39.97
CA PHE A 143 20.87 -0.97 -41.09
C PHE A 143 21.73 -0.41 -42.25
N PRO A 144 22.80 0.37 -42.02
CA PRO A 144 23.66 0.85 -43.11
C PRO A 144 24.35 -0.28 -43.86
N GLN A 145 24.77 -1.35 -43.17
CA GLN A 145 25.39 -2.52 -43.78
C GLN A 145 24.38 -3.35 -44.58
N LEU A 146 23.12 -3.41 -44.14
CA LEU A 146 22.04 -4.13 -44.81
C LEU A 146 21.58 -3.43 -46.10
N VAL A 147 21.59 -2.09 -46.12
CA VAL A 147 21.16 -1.29 -47.27
C VAL A 147 22.31 -1.05 -48.27
N GLY A 148 23.57 -1.21 -47.83
CA GLY A 148 24.74 -1.21 -48.71
C GLY A 148 24.83 0.03 -49.59
N ASP A 149 25.05 -0.15 -50.89
CA ASP A 149 25.26 0.94 -51.86
C ASP A 149 23.99 1.79 -52.10
N MET A 150 22.81 1.29 -51.73
CA MET A 150 21.56 2.05 -51.77
C MET A 150 21.44 3.10 -50.65
N GLY A 151 22.30 3.05 -49.62
CA GLY A 151 22.28 4.02 -48.52
C GLY A 151 22.67 5.44 -48.97
N SER A 152 23.45 5.53 -50.05
CA SER A 152 23.84 6.79 -50.70
C SER A 152 22.64 7.55 -51.30
N PHE A 153 21.57 6.84 -51.68
CA PHE A 153 20.32 7.45 -52.16
C PHE A 153 19.42 7.99 -51.04
N PHE A 154 19.62 7.54 -49.80
CA PHE A 154 18.76 7.88 -48.66
C PHE A 154 19.33 8.97 -47.74
N SER A 155 20.45 9.62 -48.10
CA SER A 155 21.13 10.61 -47.24
C SER A 155 21.29 10.10 -45.80
N MET A 156 21.75 8.85 -45.63
CA MET A 156 21.84 8.25 -44.32
C MET A 156 22.82 9.01 -43.41
N PRO A 157 22.53 9.11 -42.10
CA PRO A 157 23.47 9.62 -41.12
C PRO A 157 24.77 8.82 -41.12
N GLU A 158 25.88 9.45 -40.74
CA GLU A 158 27.16 8.76 -40.56
C GLU A 158 27.04 7.65 -39.50
N GLN A 159 27.83 6.57 -39.67
CA GLN A 159 27.87 5.44 -38.75
C GLN A 159 28.10 5.87 -37.29
N SER A 160 28.95 6.88 -37.07
CA SER A 160 29.21 7.47 -35.76
C SER A 160 27.95 8.00 -35.08
N THR A 161 27.03 8.60 -35.84
CA THR A 161 25.77 9.14 -35.33
C THR A 161 24.81 7.99 -34.98
N ILE A 162 24.80 6.93 -35.79
CA ILE A 162 23.99 5.73 -35.57
C ILE A 162 24.46 4.99 -34.32
N ASP A 163 25.77 4.81 -34.14
CA ASP A 163 26.35 4.16 -32.97
C ASP A 163 26.03 4.92 -31.68
N ILE A 164 26.04 6.26 -31.72
CA ILE A 164 25.61 7.11 -30.59
C ILE A 164 24.13 6.87 -30.26
N VAL A 165 23.26 6.86 -31.27
CA VAL A 165 21.81 6.61 -31.08
C VAL A 165 21.57 5.21 -30.50
N VAL A 166 22.27 4.19 -30.99
CA VAL A 166 22.18 2.81 -30.50
C VAL A 166 22.66 2.72 -29.05
N ASN A 167 23.80 3.31 -28.71
CA ASN A 167 24.33 3.30 -27.35
C ASN A 167 23.43 4.05 -26.36
N ILE A 168 22.89 5.21 -26.74
CA ILE A 168 21.90 5.93 -25.94
C ILE A 168 20.62 5.09 -25.79
N GLY A 169 20.17 4.44 -26.87
CA GLY A 169 19.02 3.54 -26.84
C GLY A 169 19.20 2.38 -25.87
N LEU A 170 20.36 1.72 -25.89
CA LEU A 170 20.69 0.62 -24.98
C LEU A 170 20.79 1.08 -23.53
N PHE A 171 21.32 2.28 -23.31
CA PHE A 171 21.33 2.88 -21.97
C PHE A 171 19.90 3.16 -21.47
N LEU A 172 19.03 3.69 -22.34
CA LEU A 172 17.62 3.97 -22.00
C LEU A 172 16.82 2.70 -21.74
N THR A 173 17.04 1.60 -22.47
CA THR A 173 16.38 0.32 -22.20
C THR A 173 16.81 -0.24 -20.85
N LEU A 174 18.10 -0.18 -20.52
CA LEU A 174 18.61 -0.58 -19.22
C LEU A 174 18.02 0.28 -18.09
N PHE A 175 17.99 1.60 -18.29
CA PHE A 175 17.39 2.53 -17.35
C PHE A 175 15.89 2.25 -17.13
N ALA A 176 15.14 1.97 -18.21
CA ALA A 176 13.72 1.62 -18.12
C ALA A 176 13.50 0.32 -17.32
N MET A 177 14.34 -0.69 -17.52
CA MET A 177 14.28 -1.93 -16.74
C MET A 177 14.54 -1.71 -15.25
N ILE A 178 15.54 -0.89 -14.92
CA ILE A 178 15.85 -0.51 -13.52
C ILE A 178 14.65 0.22 -12.90
N MET A 179 14.06 1.18 -13.62
CA MET A 179 12.90 1.93 -13.15
C MET A 179 11.68 1.05 -12.90
N ILE A 180 11.42 0.07 -13.76
CA ILE A 180 10.34 -0.92 -13.57
C ILE A 180 10.63 -1.75 -12.31
N GLY A 181 11.85 -2.27 -12.14
CA GLY A 181 12.24 -3.05 -10.97
C GLY A 181 12.05 -2.29 -9.65
N ILE A 182 12.50 -1.03 -9.59
CA ILE A 182 12.34 -0.17 -8.41
C ILE A 182 10.84 0.10 -8.13
N LYS A 183 10.06 0.44 -9.16
CA LYS A 183 8.63 0.75 -9.01
C LYS A 183 7.86 -0.45 -8.44
N THR A 184 8.19 -1.66 -8.86
CA THR A 184 7.57 -2.89 -8.37
C THR A 184 7.88 -3.15 -6.91
N HIS A 185 9.14 -2.98 -6.48
CA HIS A 185 9.53 -3.10 -5.07
C HIS A 185 8.83 -2.05 -4.19
N THR A 186 8.58 -0.83 -4.70
CA THR A 186 7.91 0.22 -3.92
C THR A 186 6.40 0.08 -3.80
N LYS A 187 5.77 -0.85 -4.54
CA LYS A 187 4.33 -1.10 -4.54
C LYS A 187 3.88 -2.17 -3.54
N ASP A 188 4.78 -2.72 -2.75
CA ASP A 188 4.45 -3.72 -1.72
C ASP A 188 3.35 -3.16 -0.79
N PRO A 189 2.18 -3.82 -0.70
CA PRO A 189 1.07 -3.38 0.15
C PRO A 189 1.36 -3.45 1.65
N GLY A 190 2.56 -3.88 2.06
CA GLY A 190 2.99 -3.90 3.45
C GLY A 190 2.44 -5.11 4.20
N LEU A 191 2.67 -6.29 3.63
CA LEU A 191 2.61 -7.56 4.37
C LEU A 191 3.79 -7.67 5.34
#